data_AF-A0A7S3QZ91-F1
#
_entry.id   AF-A0A7S3QZ91-F1
#
_cell.length_a   1.000
_cell.length_b   1.000
_cell.length_c   1.000
_cell.angle_alpha   90.00
_cell.angle_beta   90.00
_cell.angle_gamma   90.00
#
_symmetry.space_group_name_H-M   'P 1'
#
loop_
_entity.id
_entity.type
_entity.pdbx_description
1 polymer ?
#
loop_
_entity_poly.entity_id
_entity_poly.type
_entity_poly.pdbx_seq_one_letter_code
_entity_poly.pdbx_strand_id
1 'polypeptide(L)'
;VQRLNNLKKRMHGLPSSGPFTAVVTDIQGWTALCAEHPELSSKVLSIHNSILRKARWNNFGSTHETEGDSYTMVFYEAKDAVAFCLQAQQMLSMQPWPSLREANSEEQSTHLMSSFENPVSELVRKKSCSNNSFAILNPLSISRRMKHHSTTSASSTCLDVRVRMGLASGFLVPGESLHGHPTIDLAKEVSDTAAGGQILMEGSTFSAIKDVLGELGTVDAQGMHLDRLRMRRVFSWPAFFLCRFIAPPSAASEDAVVLDMGTYTKSRPDQEQKQTRPAPNSSFPARSSRSFLLTPLSPKLSLTGYAQKSASPEELHLYQVLSAAGAERAKGWGSNLRLKSRLSLKDSLSKGYFDAPGTLAAPLGISKSPADASLPLVTTVFAAVEHARVFSSREIRHVERGLLACACTCLDQVKGDGYLCRSFGNLKLMLCFSKPE
;
A
#
# COMPACT_ATOMS: atom_id res chain seq x y z
N VAL A 1 -21.35 -24.84 -7.34
CA VAL A 1 -21.73 -23.44 -7.01
C VAL A 1 -20.53 -22.50 -6.99
N GLN A 2 -19.53 -22.68 -6.12
CA GLN A 2 -18.37 -21.75 -6.02
C GLN A 2 -17.64 -21.48 -7.35
N ARG A 3 -17.36 -22.53 -8.14
CA ARG A 3 -16.70 -22.38 -9.45
C ARG A 3 -17.49 -21.49 -10.42
N LEU A 4 -18.82 -21.60 -10.42
CA LEU A 4 -19.70 -20.77 -11.24
C LEU A 4 -19.70 -19.32 -10.74
N ASN A 5 -19.71 -19.10 -9.43
CA ASN A 5 -19.62 -17.75 -8.85
C ASN A 5 -18.29 -17.09 -9.22
N ASN A 6 -17.17 -17.82 -9.12
CA ASN A 6 -15.86 -17.32 -9.52
C ASN A 6 -15.81 -16.98 -11.03
N LEU A 7 -16.43 -17.80 -11.88
CA LEU A 7 -16.54 -17.51 -13.31
C LEU A 7 -17.37 -16.25 -13.58
N LYS A 8 -18.52 -16.11 -12.91
CA LYS A 8 -19.35 -14.90 -13.00
C LYS A 8 -18.57 -13.65 -12.60
N LYS A 9 -17.85 -13.69 -11.47
CA LYS A 9 -16.99 -12.58 -11.02
C LYS A 9 -15.97 -12.16 -12.09
N ARG A 10 -15.33 -13.11 -12.78
CA ARG A 10 -14.38 -12.81 -13.88
C ARG A 10 -15.02 -12.18 -15.11
N MET A 11 -16.28 -12.49 -15.39
CA MET A 11 -16.99 -12.02 -16.59
C MET A 11 -17.55 -10.61 -16.46
N HIS A 12 -17.66 -10.08 -15.24
CA HIS A 12 -18.30 -8.79 -15.00
C HIS A 12 -17.52 -7.59 -15.59
N GLY A 13 -16.22 -7.72 -15.85
CA GLY A 13 -15.43 -6.64 -16.45
C GLY A 13 -15.27 -5.45 -15.50
N LEU A 14 -15.31 -4.22 -16.01
CA LEU A 14 -15.28 -3.01 -15.19
C LEU A 14 -16.66 -2.78 -14.53
N PRO A 15 -16.70 -2.30 -13.27
CA PRO A 15 -17.96 -1.94 -12.62
C PRO A 15 -18.69 -0.88 -13.43
N SER A 16 -19.97 -1.14 -13.71
CA SER A 16 -20.88 -0.20 -14.38
C SER A 16 -21.73 0.60 -13.39
N SER A 17 -21.86 0.10 -12.16
CA SER A 17 -22.55 0.71 -11.04
C SER A 17 -22.31 -0.09 -9.76
N GLY A 18 -22.69 0.48 -8.62
CA GLY A 18 -22.65 -0.20 -7.32
C GLY A 18 -21.33 0.02 -6.56
N PRO A 19 -21.15 -0.69 -5.43
CA PRO A 19 -19.91 -0.60 -4.67
C PRO A 19 -18.75 -1.18 -5.47
N PHE A 20 -17.59 -0.55 -5.36
CA PHE A 20 -16.34 -1.05 -5.92
C PHE A 20 -15.15 -0.62 -5.06
N THR A 21 -14.03 -1.32 -5.23
CA THR A 21 -12.76 -1.00 -4.60
C THR A 21 -11.72 -0.78 -5.69
N ALA A 22 -11.06 0.37 -5.67
CA ALA A 22 -9.94 0.70 -6.53
C ALA A 22 -8.62 0.30 -5.84
N VAL A 23 -7.69 -0.19 -6.63
CA VAL A 23 -6.30 -0.48 -6.22
C VAL A 23 -5.36 0.22 -7.19
N VAL A 24 -4.45 1.00 -6.65
CA VAL A 24 -3.36 1.62 -7.42
C VAL A 24 -2.04 1.01 -6.96
N THR A 25 -1.21 0.59 -7.90
CA THR A 25 0.13 0.02 -7.62
C THR A 25 1.18 0.78 -8.40
N ASP A 26 2.39 0.93 -7.87
CA ASP A 26 3.48 1.64 -8.52
C ASP A 26 4.84 1.11 -8.01
N ILE A 27 5.87 1.03 -8.87
CA ILE A 27 7.20 0.55 -8.49
C ILE A 27 8.00 1.69 -7.86
N GLN A 28 8.44 1.49 -6.62
CA GLN A 28 9.28 2.47 -5.95
C GLN A 28 10.60 2.65 -6.70
N GLY A 29 10.91 3.89 -7.10
CA GLY A 29 12.18 4.26 -7.73
C GLY A 29 12.27 3.91 -9.22
N TRP A 30 11.15 3.63 -9.88
CA TRP A 30 11.09 3.22 -11.28
C TRP A 30 11.82 4.16 -12.25
N THR A 31 11.65 5.48 -12.10
CA THR A 31 12.27 6.47 -12.99
C THR A 31 13.80 6.41 -12.96
N ALA A 32 14.38 6.21 -11.76
CA ALA A 32 15.83 6.10 -11.61
C ALA A 32 16.34 4.80 -12.26
N LEU A 33 15.64 3.68 -12.03
CA LEU A 33 15.99 2.39 -12.64
C LEU A 33 15.97 2.45 -14.17
N CYS A 34 14.97 3.12 -14.76
CA CYS A 34 14.89 3.31 -16.21
C CYS A 34 16.02 4.18 -16.76
N ALA A 35 16.40 5.24 -16.04
CA ALA A 35 17.46 6.15 -16.46
C ALA A 35 18.85 5.48 -16.42
N GLU A 36 19.09 4.67 -15.39
CA GLU A 36 20.38 4.00 -15.19
C GLU A 36 20.52 2.72 -16.04
N HIS A 37 19.44 1.94 -16.21
CA HIS A 37 19.49 0.62 -16.83
C HIS A 37 18.23 0.30 -17.69
N PRO A 38 18.10 0.86 -18.91
CA PRO A 38 16.89 0.74 -19.73
C PRO A 38 16.57 -0.67 -20.25
N GLU A 39 17.58 -1.49 -20.57
CA GLU A 39 17.35 -2.87 -21.02
C GLU A 39 16.83 -3.75 -19.88
N LEU A 40 17.44 -3.59 -18.70
CA LEU A 40 17.06 -4.32 -17.51
C LEU A 40 15.70 -3.85 -16.96
N SER A 41 15.39 -2.56 -17.04
CA SER A 41 14.08 -2.05 -16.63
C SER A 41 12.97 -2.71 -17.46
N SER A 42 13.15 -2.86 -18.78
CA SER A 42 12.19 -3.55 -19.64
C SER A 42 11.91 -4.99 -19.20
N LYS A 43 12.94 -5.75 -18.78
CA LYS A 43 12.79 -7.10 -18.22
C LYS A 43 12.05 -7.08 -16.88
N VAL A 44 12.42 -6.17 -15.98
CA VAL A 44 11.76 -5.97 -14.68
C VAL A 44 10.27 -5.67 -14.87
N LEU A 45 9.92 -4.74 -15.76
CA LEU A 45 8.53 -4.35 -16.03
C LEU A 45 7.72 -5.53 -16.58
N SER A 46 8.30 -6.34 -17.46
CA SER A 46 7.65 -7.54 -18.00
C SER A 46 7.30 -8.55 -16.90
N ILE A 47 8.26 -8.83 -16.01
CA ILE A 47 8.07 -9.75 -14.87
C ILE A 47 7.02 -9.18 -13.91
N HIS A 48 7.15 -7.90 -13.54
CA HIS A 48 6.19 -7.18 -12.70
C HIS A 48 4.76 -7.28 -13.26
N ASN A 49 4.58 -6.92 -14.54
CA ASN A 49 3.28 -6.95 -15.21
C ASN A 49 2.71 -8.37 -15.30
N SER A 50 3.55 -9.39 -15.45
CA SER A 50 3.13 -10.79 -15.41
C SER A 50 2.57 -11.17 -14.04
N ILE A 51 3.28 -10.81 -12.96
CA ILE A 51 2.86 -11.07 -11.58
C ILE A 51 1.54 -10.38 -11.27
N LEU A 52 1.43 -9.07 -11.56
CA LEU A 52 0.21 -8.31 -11.29
C LEU A 52 -0.98 -8.85 -12.10
N ARG A 53 -0.80 -9.17 -13.39
CA ARG A 53 -1.88 -9.77 -14.20
C ARG A 53 -2.34 -11.11 -13.66
N LYS A 54 -1.41 -11.97 -13.21
CA LYS A 54 -1.72 -13.28 -12.63
C LYS A 54 -2.48 -13.13 -11.31
N ALA A 55 -1.98 -12.32 -10.38
CA ALA A 55 -2.66 -12.07 -9.11
C ALA A 55 -4.05 -11.44 -9.34
N ARG A 56 -4.16 -10.47 -10.25
CA ARG A 56 -5.44 -9.82 -10.59
C ARG A 56 -6.46 -10.83 -11.10
N TRP A 57 -6.05 -11.71 -12.01
CA TRP A 57 -6.92 -12.76 -12.57
C TRP A 57 -7.42 -13.75 -11.51
N ASN A 58 -6.55 -14.12 -10.57
CA ASN A 58 -6.89 -15.02 -9.47
C ASN A 58 -7.93 -14.40 -8.52
N ASN A 59 -7.89 -13.08 -8.37
CA ASN A 59 -8.75 -12.31 -7.47
C ASN A 59 -9.80 -11.48 -8.21
N PHE A 60 -10.18 -11.88 -9.42
CA PHE A 60 -11.36 -11.34 -10.12
C PHE A 60 -11.33 -9.83 -10.41
N GLY A 61 -10.15 -9.22 -10.48
CA GLY A 61 -10.00 -7.79 -10.75
C GLY A 61 -9.97 -7.45 -12.24
N SER A 62 -10.34 -6.22 -12.56
CA SER A 62 -10.28 -5.65 -13.91
C SER A 62 -9.29 -4.48 -13.96
N THR A 63 -8.50 -4.41 -15.03
CA THR A 63 -7.59 -3.28 -15.25
C THR A 63 -8.39 -2.11 -15.80
N HIS A 64 -8.37 -0.97 -15.11
CA HIS A 64 -8.94 0.28 -15.59
C HIS A 64 -7.92 1.02 -16.46
N GLU A 65 -6.69 1.18 -15.96
CA GLU A 65 -5.64 1.94 -16.61
C GLU A 65 -4.26 1.38 -16.27
N THR A 66 -3.30 1.61 -17.16
CA THR A 66 -1.88 1.32 -16.93
C THR A 66 -1.08 2.49 -17.46
N GLU A 67 -0.28 3.10 -16.59
CA GLU A 67 0.54 4.28 -16.89
C GLU A 67 1.98 3.96 -16.49
N GLY A 68 2.82 3.60 -17.46
CA GLY A 68 4.19 3.16 -17.20
C GLY A 68 4.25 1.87 -16.37
N ASP A 69 4.82 1.96 -15.18
CA ASP A 69 4.88 0.90 -14.17
C ASP A 69 3.66 0.87 -13.23
N SER A 70 2.80 1.90 -13.30
CA SER A 70 1.62 2.03 -12.46
C SER A 70 0.42 1.28 -13.03
N TYR A 71 -0.30 0.56 -12.17
CA TYR A 71 -1.56 -0.09 -12.51
C TYR A 71 -2.69 0.48 -11.67
N THR A 72 -3.78 0.87 -12.34
CA THR A 72 -5.06 1.15 -11.70
C THR A 72 -6.02 0.01 -12.01
N MET A 73 -6.44 -0.69 -10.97
CA MET A 73 -7.33 -1.85 -11.04
C MET A 73 -8.57 -1.62 -10.19
N VAL A 74 -9.67 -2.27 -10.56
CA VAL A 74 -10.95 -2.19 -9.86
C VAL A 74 -11.52 -3.57 -9.59
N PHE A 75 -12.17 -3.70 -8.45
CA PHE A 75 -12.75 -4.94 -7.94
C PHE A 75 -14.17 -4.65 -7.45
N TYR A 76 -15.08 -5.59 -7.64
CA TYR A 76 -16.45 -5.47 -7.12
C TYR A 76 -16.52 -5.67 -5.59
N GLU A 77 -15.57 -6.39 -5.01
CA GLU A 77 -15.52 -6.67 -3.57
C GLU A 77 -14.17 -6.22 -2.99
N ALA A 78 -14.22 -5.51 -1.87
CA ALA A 78 -13.02 -5.08 -1.13
C ALA A 78 -12.14 -6.26 -0.70
N LYS A 79 -12.77 -7.39 -0.35
CA LYS A 79 -12.05 -8.63 0.01
C LYS A 79 -11.17 -9.12 -1.14
N ASP A 80 -11.70 -9.12 -2.37
CA ASP A 80 -10.98 -9.58 -3.55
C ASP A 80 -9.81 -8.62 -3.87
N ALA A 81 -10.00 -7.31 -3.69
CA ALA A 81 -8.95 -6.30 -3.85
C ALA A 81 -7.80 -6.47 -2.84
N VAL A 82 -8.12 -6.73 -1.56
CA VAL A 82 -7.11 -6.95 -0.52
C VAL A 82 -6.40 -8.29 -0.72
N ALA A 83 -7.12 -9.35 -1.09
CA ALA A 83 -6.53 -10.63 -1.45
C ALA A 83 -5.56 -10.51 -2.64
N PHE A 84 -5.92 -9.72 -3.65
CA PHE A 84 -5.01 -9.36 -4.74
C PHE A 84 -3.71 -8.76 -4.23
N CYS A 85 -3.79 -7.73 -3.37
CA CYS A 85 -2.59 -7.03 -2.88
C CYS A 85 -1.70 -7.96 -2.06
N LEU A 86 -2.28 -8.77 -1.18
CA LEU A 86 -1.56 -9.75 -0.36
C LEU A 86 -0.84 -10.79 -1.24
N GLN A 87 -1.55 -11.40 -2.19
CA GLN A 87 -0.98 -12.37 -3.12
C GLN A 87 0.14 -11.73 -3.96
N ALA A 88 -0.11 -10.54 -4.51
CA ALA A 88 0.85 -9.84 -5.35
C ALA A 88 2.14 -9.51 -4.57
N GLN A 89 2.04 -8.99 -3.35
CA GLN A 89 3.22 -8.71 -2.52
C GLN A 89 4.03 -9.97 -2.19
N GLN A 90 3.35 -11.09 -1.90
CA GLN A 90 4.04 -12.36 -1.67
C GLN A 90 4.75 -12.85 -2.93
N MET A 91 4.07 -12.83 -4.09
CA MET A 91 4.68 -13.19 -5.37
C MET A 91 5.89 -12.32 -5.71
N LEU A 92 5.78 -10.99 -5.54
CA LEU A 92 6.87 -10.04 -5.77
C LEU A 92 8.06 -10.29 -4.84
N SER A 93 7.80 -10.62 -3.57
CA SER A 93 8.85 -10.90 -2.59
C SER A 93 9.61 -12.20 -2.86
N MET A 94 8.97 -13.16 -3.53
CA MET A 94 9.56 -14.45 -3.89
C MET A 94 10.19 -14.44 -5.29
N GLN A 95 10.00 -13.37 -6.06
CA GLN A 95 10.47 -13.29 -7.43
C GLN A 95 11.98 -13.07 -7.48
N PRO A 96 12.75 -13.96 -8.14
CA PRO A 96 14.13 -13.66 -8.48
C PRO A 96 14.14 -12.57 -9.55
N TRP A 97 14.67 -11.41 -9.22
CA TRP A 97 14.81 -10.29 -10.14
C TRP A 97 16.11 -10.41 -10.94
N PRO A 98 16.11 -9.98 -12.22
CA PRO A 98 17.32 -10.01 -13.03
C PRO A 98 18.43 -9.20 -12.36
N SER A 99 19.65 -9.70 -12.43
CA SER A 99 20.81 -9.05 -11.84
C SER A 99 21.50 -8.13 -12.86
N LEU A 100 22.20 -7.11 -12.35
CA LEU A 100 22.98 -6.18 -13.19
C LEU A 100 24.04 -6.91 -14.04
N ARG A 101 24.54 -8.06 -13.59
CA ARG A 101 25.55 -8.84 -14.31
C ARG A 101 25.01 -9.55 -15.55
N GLU A 102 23.76 -10.01 -15.51
CA GLU A 102 23.11 -10.68 -16.64
C GLU A 102 22.85 -9.70 -17.79
N ALA A 103 22.49 -8.45 -17.48
CA ALA A 103 22.32 -7.40 -18.49
C ALA A 103 23.63 -7.08 -19.23
N ASN A 104 24.73 -6.87 -18.50
CA ASN A 104 26.04 -6.55 -19.11
C ASN A 104 26.63 -7.71 -19.94
N SER A 105 26.25 -8.95 -19.64
CA SER A 105 26.75 -10.14 -20.35
C SER A 105 26.09 -10.32 -21.73
N GLU A 106 24.82 -9.91 -21.86
CA GLU A 106 24.11 -9.90 -23.14
C GLU A 106 24.65 -8.77 -24.04
N GLU A 107 24.88 -7.57 -23.51
CA GLU A 107 25.51 -6.46 -24.25
C GLU A 107 26.93 -6.79 -24.76
N GLN A 108 27.75 -7.48 -23.96
CA GLN A 108 29.09 -7.92 -24.42
C GLN A 108 29.03 -9.03 -25.48
N SER A 109 28.02 -9.91 -25.40
CA SER A 109 27.85 -10.99 -26.38
C SER A 109 27.34 -10.49 -27.73
N THR A 110 26.47 -9.48 -27.73
CA THR A 110 26.00 -8.82 -28.97
C THR A 110 27.11 -7.98 -29.62
N HIS A 111 27.97 -7.32 -28.84
CA HIS A 111 29.11 -6.56 -29.35
C HIS A 111 30.25 -7.46 -29.90
N LEU A 112 30.39 -8.68 -29.36
CA LEU A 112 31.32 -9.67 -29.91
C LEU A 112 30.77 -10.34 -31.18
N MET A 113 29.45 -10.54 -31.30
CA MET A 113 28.85 -11.06 -32.53
C MET A 113 28.76 -10.03 -33.67
N SER A 114 28.63 -8.73 -33.37
CA SER A 114 28.67 -7.67 -34.41
C SER A 114 30.08 -7.40 -34.97
N SER A 115 31.12 -7.92 -34.31
CA SER A 115 32.51 -7.82 -34.78
C SER A 115 32.94 -8.96 -35.71
N PHE A 116 32.03 -9.89 -36.06
CA PHE A 116 32.30 -11.04 -36.93
C PHE A 116 31.46 -11.05 -38.23
N GLU A 117 31.10 -9.89 -38.76
CA GLU A 117 30.63 -9.78 -40.16
C GLU A 117 31.77 -9.32 -41.09
N ASN A 118 32.58 -10.31 -41.54
CA ASN A 118 33.09 -10.58 -42.90
C ASN A 118 33.74 -9.45 -43.78
N PRO A 119 34.78 -9.77 -44.59
CA PRO A 119 34.52 -10.55 -45.80
C PRO A 119 35.52 -11.66 -46.14
N VAL A 120 34.96 -12.85 -46.39
CA VAL A 120 35.52 -13.86 -47.28
C VAL A 120 35.46 -13.30 -48.71
N SER A 121 36.48 -12.56 -49.13
CA SER A 121 36.69 -12.23 -50.53
C SER A 121 38.14 -11.89 -50.86
N GLU A 122 39.14 -12.63 -50.36
CA GLU A 122 40.49 -12.51 -50.90
C GLU A 122 41.43 -13.67 -50.53
N LEU A 123 41.30 -14.85 -51.17
CA LEU A 123 42.47 -15.70 -51.48
C LEU A 123 42.18 -16.83 -52.48
N VAL A 124 41.73 -16.48 -53.69
CA VAL A 124 41.98 -17.32 -54.87
C VAL A 124 43.24 -16.80 -55.55
N ARG A 125 44.42 -17.29 -55.14
CA ARG A 125 45.57 -17.48 -56.04
C ARG A 125 46.75 -18.19 -55.38
N LYS A 126 47.12 -19.31 -56.02
CA LYS A 126 48.44 -19.96 -56.14
C LYS A 126 48.79 -21.12 -55.18
N LYS A 127 48.59 -22.31 -55.77
CA LYS A 127 49.57 -23.38 -56.04
C LYS A 127 50.12 -24.21 -54.87
N SER A 128 49.72 -25.50 -54.90
CA SER A 128 50.58 -26.67 -55.12
C SER A 128 51.88 -26.79 -54.31
N CYS A 129 51.93 -27.76 -53.36
CA CYS A 129 52.66 -29.03 -53.51
C CYS A 129 52.46 -29.97 -52.29
N SER A 130 52.11 -31.22 -52.62
CA SER A 130 52.42 -32.53 -52.03
C SER A 130 52.89 -32.75 -50.57
N ASN A 131 52.21 -33.74 -49.97
CA ASN A 131 52.69 -34.91 -49.19
C ASN A 131 52.85 -34.88 -47.66
N ASN A 132 52.12 -35.83 -47.05
CA ASN A 132 52.33 -36.63 -45.82
C ASN A 132 52.72 -35.87 -44.53
N SER A 133 52.04 -36.06 -43.40
CA SER A 133 52.00 -37.34 -42.67
C SER A 133 51.02 -37.28 -41.48
N PHE A 134 50.44 -38.43 -41.16
CA PHE A 134 49.77 -38.75 -39.90
C PHE A 134 50.66 -38.45 -38.66
N ALA A 135 50.07 -37.85 -37.62
CA ALA A 135 50.50 -38.06 -36.23
C ALA A 135 49.35 -37.76 -35.26
N ILE A 136 48.81 -38.83 -34.66
CA ILE A 136 48.03 -38.83 -33.43
C ILE A 136 49.04 -38.74 -32.27
N LEU A 137 48.98 -37.70 -31.43
CA LEU A 137 49.50 -37.76 -30.07
C LEU A 137 48.67 -36.91 -29.09
N ASN A 138 48.40 -37.54 -27.94
CA ASN A 138 47.55 -37.13 -26.84
C ASN A 138 48.21 -36.04 -25.93
N PRO A 139 47.48 -35.49 -24.95
CA PRO A 139 47.79 -34.23 -24.29
C PRO A 139 48.76 -34.39 -23.12
N LEU A 140 49.71 -33.47 -22.98
CA LEU A 140 50.52 -33.33 -21.77
C LEU A 140 50.63 -31.86 -21.34
N SER A 141 49.94 -31.57 -20.23
CA SER A 141 50.40 -30.74 -19.11
C SER A 141 51.28 -29.52 -19.43
N ILE A 142 50.64 -28.36 -19.60
CA ILE A 142 51.28 -27.08 -19.32
C ILE A 142 50.73 -26.58 -17.98
N SER A 143 51.52 -26.84 -16.93
CA SER A 143 51.36 -26.24 -15.62
C SER A 143 51.63 -24.74 -15.73
N ARG A 144 50.58 -23.95 -15.92
CA ARG A 144 50.66 -22.48 -15.91
C ARG A 144 50.33 -21.98 -14.50
N ARG A 145 51.40 -21.88 -13.72
CA ARG A 145 51.61 -21.02 -12.54
C ARG A 145 50.51 -19.96 -12.37
N MET A 146 49.53 -20.24 -11.52
CA MET A 146 48.53 -19.26 -11.10
C MET A 146 49.25 -18.14 -10.35
N LYS A 147 49.31 -16.97 -10.97
CA LYS A 147 49.48 -15.72 -10.23
C LYS A 147 48.16 -15.51 -9.49
N HIS A 148 48.21 -15.55 -8.16
CA HIS A 148 47.12 -15.05 -7.32
C HIS A 148 46.93 -13.56 -7.61
N HIS A 149 46.12 -13.23 -8.60
CA HIS A 149 45.35 -12.00 -8.54
C HIS A 149 44.11 -12.33 -7.72
N SER A 150 44.03 -11.69 -6.57
CA SER A 150 42.80 -11.53 -5.80
C SER A 150 41.73 -10.94 -6.71
N THR A 151 41.00 -11.80 -7.43
CA THR A 151 39.72 -11.43 -8.02
C THR A 151 38.79 -11.15 -6.85
N THR A 152 38.64 -9.87 -6.55
CA THR A 152 37.53 -9.33 -5.79
C THR A 152 36.26 -9.94 -6.38
N SER A 153 35.61 -10.83 -5.64
CA SER A 153 34.33 -11.40 -6.02
C SER A 153 33.33 -10.25 -6.10
N ALA A 154 33.10 -9.73 -7.32
CA ALA A 154 32.06 -8.75 -7.58
C ALA A 154 30.72 -9.39 -7.16
N SER A 155 30.22 -8.94 -6.01
CA SER A 155 28.92 -9.31 -5.47
C SER A 155 27.87 -9.03 -6.55
N SER A 156 27.28 -10.09 -7.11
CA SER A 156 26.10 -9.98 -7.97
C SER A 156 24.95 -9.50 -7.10
N THR A 157 24.74 -8.18 -7.06
CA THR A 157 23.62 -7.56 -6.36
C THR A 157 22.34 -7.87 -7.13
N CYS A 158 21.52 -8.76 -6.58
CA CYS A 158 20.15 -8.95 -7.05
C CYS A 158 19.40 -7.63 -6.86
N LEU A 159 18.60 -7.24 -7.84
CA LEU A 159 17.72 -6.09 -7.69
C LEU A 159 16.63 -6.38 -6.66
N ASP A 160 16.25 -5.35 -5.91
CA ASP A 160 15.15 -5.40 -4.94
C ASP A 160 14.03 -4.47 -5.41
N VAL A 161 13.15 -5.02 -6.25
CA VAL A 161 12.01 -4.28 -6.81
C VAL A 161 10.88 -4.28 -5.79
N ARG A 162 10.51 -3.10 -5.31
CA ARG A 162 9.48 -2.93 -4.28
C ARG A 162 8.28 -2.16 -4.83
N VAL A 163 7.10 -2.74 -4.72
CA VAL A 163 5.84 -2.15 -5.21
C VAL A 163 5.05 -1.57 -4.05
N ARG A 164 4.61 -0.33 -4.16
CA ARG A 164 3.66 0.31 -3.24
C ARG A 164 2.24 0.05 -3.73
N MET A 165 1.30 -0.17 -2.82
CA MET A 165 -0.10 -0.42 -3.15
C MET A 165 -1.02 0.41 -2.25
N GLY A 166 -2.01 1.05 -2.86
CA GLY A 166 -3.05 1.83 -2.17
C GLY A 166 -4.45 1.40 -2.58
N LEU A 167 -5.35 1.32 -1.60
CA LEU A 167 -6.75 0.93 -1.80
C LEU A 167 -7.73 1.97 -1.28
N ALA A 168 -8.81 2.18 -2.01
CA ALA A 168 -9.97 2.94 -1.56
C ALA A 168 -11.27 2.31 -2.09
N SER A 169 -12.33 2.38 -1.29
CA SER A 169 -13.64 1.83 -1.65
C SER A 169 -14.65 2.96 -1.83
N GLY A 170 -15.60 2.75 -2.74
CA GLY A 170 -16.56 3.76 -3.12
C GLY A 170 -17.78 3.16 -3.78
N PHE A 171 -18.64 4.02 -4.30
CA PHE A 171 -19.87 3.63 -4.98
C PHE A 171 -19.92 4.35 -6.32
N LEU A 172 -20.12 3.59 -7.39
CA LEU A 172 -20.25 4.11 -8.74
C LEU A 172 -21.72 4.24 -9.12
N VAL A 173 -22.15 5.41 -9.57
CA VAL A 173 -23.51 5.62 -10.06
C VAL A 173 -23.63 5.05 -11.49
N PRO A 174 -24.76 4.43 -11.88
CA PRO A 174 -24.95 3.98 -13.26
C PRO A 174 -24.71 5.10 -14.29
N GLY A 175 -23.80 4.85 -15.23
CA GLY A 175 -23.42 5.83 -16.28
C GLY A 175 -22.30 6.80 -15.88
N GLU A 176 -21.82 6.75 -14.65
CA GLU A 176 -20.64 7.49 -14.20
C GLU A 176 -19.35 6.84 -14.74
N SER A 177 -18.38 7.68 -15.12
CA SER A 177 -17.08 7.22 -15.59
C SER A 177 -16.16 6.90 -14.42
N LEU A 178 -15.33 5.87 -14.56
CA LEU A 178 -14.24 5.59 -13.63
C LEU A 178 -13.06 6.58 -13.81
N HIS A 179 -12.93 7.19 -14.98
CA HIS A 179 -11.86 8.14 -15.24
C HIS A 179 -12.08 9.43 -14.42
N GLY A 180 -11.10 9.79 -13.58
CA GLY A 180 -11.21 10.92 -12.65
C GLY A 180 -12.22 10.71 -11.51
N HIS A 181 -12.61 9.46 -11.24
CA HIS A 181 -13.53 9.16 -10.14
C HIS A 181 -12.83 9.39 -8.79
N PRO A 182 -13.47 10.06 -7.80
CA PRO A 182 -12.85 10.42 -6.52
C PRO A 182 -12.23 9.24 -5.77
N THR A 183 -12.84 8.06 -5.83
CA THR A 183 -12.30 6.83 -5.23
C THR A 183 -10.99 6.37 -5.88
N ILE A 184 -10.83 6.55 -7.20
CA ILE A 184 -9.57 6.20 -7.88
C ILE A 184 -8.48 7.21 -7.50
N ASP A 185 -8.81 8.50 -7.47
CA ASP A 185 -7.88 9.54 -7.02
C ASP A 185 -7.44 9.31 -5.57
N LEU A 186 -8.37 8.88 -4.71
CA LEU A 186 -8.08 8.54 -3.33
C LEU A 186 -7.19 7.29 -3.22
N ALA A 187 -7.45 6.24 -4.00
CA ALA A 187 -6.58 5.06 -4.03
C ALA A 187 -5.15 5.41 -4.50
N LYS A 188 -5.03 6.32 -5.47
CA LYS A 188 -3.73 6.86 -5.93
C LYS A 188 -3.03 7.63 -4.82
N GLU A 189 -3.73 8.50 -4.12
CA GLU A 189 -3.22 9.25 -2.97
C GLU A 189 -2.74 8.31 -1.85
N VAL A 190 -3.53 7.28 -1.51
CA VAL A 190 -3.15 6.26 -0.53
C VAL A 190 -1.90 5.50 -0.99
N SER A 191 -1.80 5.12 -2.27
CA SER A 191 -0.62 4.44 -2.83
C SER A 191 0.63 5.31 -2.76
N ASP A 192 0.49 6.60 -3.07
CA ASP A 192 1.57 7.57 -2.98
C ASP A 192 2.15 7.72 -1.56
N THR A 193 1.32 7.56 -0.53
CA THR A 193 1.76 7.57 0.88
C THR A 193 2.50 6.31 1.31
N ALA A 194 2.32 5.21 0.58
CA ALA A 194 2.94 3.93 0.91
C ALA A 194 4.42 3.88 0.50
N ALA A 195 5.24 3.24 1.34
CA ALA A 195 6.57 2.80 0.95
C ALA A 195 6.49 1.53 0.07
N GLY A 196 7.57 1.25 -0.66
CA GLY A 196 7.68 0.03 -1.45
C GLY A 196 7.56 -1.22 -0.58
N GLY A 197 6.67 -2.11 -0.98
CA GLY A 197 6.31 -3.33 -0.28
C GLY A 197 5.19 -3.16 0.75
N GLN A 198 4.69 -1.94 0.98
CA GLN A 198 3.50 -1.71 1.82
C GLN A 198 2.20 -1.80 1.01
N ILE A 199 1.15 -2.20 1.72
CA ILE A 199 -0.24 -2.13 1.26
C ILE A 199 -0.98 -1.24 2.25
N LEU A 200 -1.42 -0.07 1.79
CA LEU A 200 -2.24 0.85 2.57
C LEU A 200 -3.67 0.89 2.03
N MET A 201 -4.63 1.08 2.93
CA MET A 201 -6.04 1.18 2.59
C MET A 201 -6.73 2.28 3.38
N GLU A 202 -7.69 2.92 2.75
CA GLU A 202 -8.56 3.91 3.39
C GLU A 202 -9.64 3.24 4.27
N GLY A 203 -10.14 3.97 5.27
CA GLY A 203 -11.02 3.47 6.32
C GLY A 203 -12.32 2.80 5.84
N SER A 204 -12.94 3.25 4.74
CA SER A 204 -14.11 2.57 4.18
C SER A 204 -13.77 1.16 3.68
N THR A 205 -12.57 0.99 3.09
CA THR A 205 -12.06 -0.32 2.65
C THR A 205 -11.83 -1.23 3.83
N PHE A 206 -11.20 -0.74 4.90
CA PHE A 206 -11.03 -1.50 6.14
C PHE A 206 -12.38 -1.93 6.73
N SER A 207 -13.34 -1.01 6.82
CA SER A 207 -14.69 -1.30 7.34
C SER A 207 -15.38 -2.43 6.56
N ALA A 208 -15.14 -2.52 5.26
CA ALA A 208 -15.68 -3.58 4.41
C ALA A 208 -15.02 -4.96 4.59
N ILE A 209 -13.80 -5.02 5.14
CA ILE A 209 -13.02 -6.28 5.27
C ILE A 209 -12.74 -6.74 6.70
N LYS A 210 -13.03 -5.90 7.71
CA LYS A 210 -12.71 -6.19 9.12
C LYS A 210 -13.27 -7.52 9.65
N ASP A 211 -14.39 -7.97 9.09
CA ASP A 211 -15.07 -9.21 9.51
C ASP A 211 -14.57 -10.46 8.76
N VAL A 212 -13.67 -10.30 7.77
CA VAL A 212 -13.15 -11.38 6.92
C VAL A 212 -11.62 -11.50 6.95
N LEU A 213 -10.95 -10.91 7.94
CA LEU A 213 -9.49 -10.96 8.11
C LEU A 213 -8.92 -12.38 8.21
N GLY A 214 -9.71 -13.30 8.79
CA GLY A 214 -9.34 -14.71 8.84
C GLY A 214 -9.43 -15.43 7.49
N GLU A 215 -10.26 -14.95 6.56
CA GLU A 215 -10.21 -15.46 5.18
C GLU A 215 -8.97 -14.91 4.46
N LEU A 216 -8.67 -13.63 4.66
CA LEU A 216 -7.56 -12.93 4.01
C LEU A 216 -6.18 -13.43 4.44
N GLY A 217 -6.02 -13.89 5.67
CA GLY A 217 -4.73 -14.42 6.11
C GLY A 217 -4.38 -15.80 5.53
N THR A 218 -5.34 -16.48 4.87
CA THR A 218 -5.09 -17.72 4.10
C THR A 218 -4.59 -17.48 2.67
N VAL A 219 -4.41 -16.22 2.28
CA VAL A 219 -3.91 -15.86 0.95
C VAL A 219 -2.40 -16.08 0.90
N ASP A 220 -1.96 -16.85 -0.10
CA ASP A 220 -0.55 -17.05 -0.43
C ASP A 220 -0.24 -16.65 -1.89
N ALA A 221 1.00 -16.90 -2.34
CA ALA A 221 1.45 -16.60 -3.69
C ALA A 221 0.66 -17.37 -4.78
N GLN A 222 0.08 -18.52 -4.43
CA GLN A 222 -0.72 -19.37 -5.31
C GLN A 222 -2.18 -18.89 -5.36
N GLY A 223 -2.68 -18.28 -4.28
CA GLY A 223 -3.96 -17.60 -4.18
C GLY A 223 -4.65 -17.86 -2.85
N MET A 224 -5.98 -17.75 -2.82
CA MET A 224 -6.75 -18.05 -1.61
C MET A 224 -6.93 -19.56 -1.43
N HIS A 225 -6.40 -20.12 -0.34
CA HIS A 225 -6.53 -21.54 -0.01
C HIS A 225 -7.93 -21.90 0.54
N LEU A 226 -8.84 -22.29 -0.35
CA LEU A 226 -10.23 -22.65 0.00
C LEU A 226 -10.36 -23.87 0.95
N ASP A 227 -9.40 -24.80 0.93
CA ASP A 227 -9.45 -26.00 1.79
C ASP A 227 -9.14 -25.66 3.26
N ARG A 228 -8.31 -24.63 3.52
CA ARG A 228 -8.05 -24.13 4.87
C ARG A 228 -9.27 -23.41 5.46
N LEU A 229 -10.07 -22.75 4.62
CA LEU A 229 -11.33 -22.11 5.01
C LEU A 229 -12.41 -23.13 5.40
N ARG A 230 -12.47 -24.29 4.73
CA ARG A 230 -13.43 -25.36 5.03
C ARG A 230 -13.20 -25.96 6.41
N MET A 231 -11.94 -26.19 6.79
CA MET A 231 -11.60 -26.68 8.13
C MET A 231 -12.04 -25.70 9.24
N ARG A 232 -12.00 -24.38 9.01
CA ARG A 232 -12.48 -23.38 9.99
C ARG A 232 -14.01 -23.37 10.15
N ARG A 233 -14.80 -23.60 9.08
CA ARG A 233 -16.28 -23.60 9.16
C ARG A 233 -16.89 -24.86 9.78
N VAL A 234 -16.16 -25.97 9.82
CA VAL A 234 -16.66 -27.25 10.37
C VAL A 234 -16.60 -27.29 11.91
N PHE A 235 -15.77 -26.46 12.55
CA PHE A 235 -15.76 -26.29 14.01
C PHE A 235 -16.84 -25.31 14.50
N SER A 236 -18.05 -25.42 13.95
CA SER A 236 -19.26 -24.94 14.61
C SER A 236 -19.56 -25.85 15.81
N TRP A 237 -20.17 -25.28 16.85
CA TRP A 237 -20.35 -25.81 18.21
C TRP A 237 -20.71 -27.31 18.36
N PRO A 238 -21.45 -28.00 17.45
CA PRO A 238 -21.78 -29.41 17.63
C PRO A 238 -20.59 -30.37 17.47
N ALA A 239 -19.56 -30.04 16.67
CA ALA A 239 -18.41 -30.91 16.43
C ALA A 239 -17.41 -30.94 17.59
N PHE A 240 -17.47 -29.95 18.48
CA PHE A 240 -16.60 -29.82 19.66
C PHE A 240 -16.85 -30.92 20.71
N PHE A 241 -18.07 -31.48 20.78
CA PHE A 241 -18.40 -32.54 21.73
C PHE A 241 -18.02 -33.95 21.27
N LEU A 242 -17.88 -34.20 19.96
CA LEU A 242 -17.58 -35.53 19.43
C LEU A 242 -16.07 -35.81 19.31
N CYS A 243 -15.23 -34.77 19.15
CA CYS A 243 -13.79 -34.89 19.00
C CYS A 243 -13.03 -34.48 20.27
N ARG A 244 -13.24 -35.20 21.38
CA ARG A 244 -12.50 -34.97 22.65
C ARG A 244 -11.11 -35.65 22.69
N PHE A 245 -10.76 -36.44 21.67
CA PHE A 245 -9.55 -37.26 21.62
C PHE A 245 -8.57 -36.91 20.51
N ILE A 246 -8.87 -35.89 19.69
CA ILE A 246 -7.94 -35.38 18.68
C ILE A 246 -7.70 -33.92 19.03
N ALA A 247 -6.54 -33.62 19.60
CA ALA A 247 -6.10 -32.24 19.72
C ALA A 247 -6.16 -31.62 18.31
N PRO A 248 -6.91 -30.51 18.10
CA PRO A 248 -6.84 -29.83 16.81
C PRO A 248 -5.38 -29.49 16.55
N PRO A 249 -4.86 -29.70 15.32
CA PRO A 249 -3.51 -29.28 15.01
C PRO A 249 -3.41 -27.80 15.39
N SER A 250 -2.38 -27.47 16.16
CA SER A 250 -2.09 -26.14 16.71
C SER A 250 -1.81 -25.14 15.58
N ALA A 251 -2.86 -24.74 14.85
CA ALA A 251 -2.82 -23.69 13.85
C ALA A 251 -2.68 -22.37 14.61
N ALA A 252 -1.47 -21.81 14.61
CA ALA A 252 -1.30 -20.37 14.82
C ALA A 252 -2.32 -19.66 13.93
N SER A 253 -3.03 -18.65 14.44
CA SER A 253 -4.05 -17.98 13.63
C SER A 253 -3.41 -17.36 12.39
N GLU A 254 -3.69 -17.94 11.23
CA GLU A 254 -3.32 -17.45 9.91
C GLU A 254 -4.23 -16.29 9.51
N ASP A 255 -4.44 -15.31 10.39
CA ASP A 255 -5.28 -14.14 10.10
C ASP A 255 -4.42 -13.02 9.50
N ALA A 256 -5.00 -12.23 8.61
CA ALA A 256 -4.32 -11.04 8.11
C ALA A 256 -4.14 -10.02 9.24
N VAL A 257 -2.96 -9.42 9.32
CA VAL A 257 -2.66 -8.38 10.31
C VAL A 257 -3.03 -7.03 9.72
N VAL A 258 -3.84 -6.26 10.46
CA VAL A 258 -4.18 -4.88 10.10
C VAL A 258 -3.70 -3.95 11.19
N LEU A 259 -2.97 -2.91 10.82
CA LEU A 259 -2.43 -1.90 11.71
C LEU A 259 -3.05 -0.54 11.38
N ASP A 260 -3.46 0.18 12.41
CA ASP A 260 -3.90 1.57 12.27
C ASP A 260 -2.68 2.44 11.94
N MET A 261 -2.75 3.25 10.89
CA MET A 261 -1.68 4.15 10.46
C MET A 261 -1.99 5.62 10.79
N GLY A 262 -3.07 5.89 11.53
CA GLY A 262 -3.46 7.23 11.96
C GLY A 262 -4.51 7.88 11.06
N THR A 263 -5.05 8.99 11.54
CA THR A 263 -6.06 9.79 10.84
C THR A 263 -5.50 11.16 10.51
N TYR A 264 -5.70 11.61 9.27
CA TYR A 264 -5.15 12.84 8.73
C TYR A 264 -6.27 13.72 8.19
N THR A 265 -6.18 15.04 8.37
CA THR A 265 -7.08 15.94 7.63
C THR A 265 -6.51 16.25 6.27
N LYS A 266 -7.38 16.28 5.26
CA LYS A 266 -7.03 16.68 3.90
C LYS A 266 -7.17 18.20 3.81
N SER A 267 -6.05 18.89 3.62
CA SER A 267 -6.10 20.31 3.25
C SER A 267 -6.74 20.39 1.86
N ARG A 268 -7.81 21.19 1.73
CA ARG A 268 -8.32 21.49 0.38
C ARG A 268 -7.18 22.13 -0.41
N PRO A 269 -7.04 21.83 -1.71
CA PRO A 269 -6.19 22.65 -2.53
C PRO A 269 -6.76 24.06 -2.46
N ASP A 270 -6.09 24.95 -1.73
CA ASP A 270 -6.19 26.36 -2.01
C ASP A 270 -5.99 26.46 -3.51
N GLN A 271 -6.95 27.08 -4.21
CA GLN A 271 -6.70 27.53 -5.57
C GLN A 271 -5.34 28.18 -5.52
N GLU A 272 -4.37 27.62 -6.25
CA GLU A 272 -3.07 28.23 -6.49
C GLU A 272 -3.33 29.72 -6.60
N GLN A 273 -2.93 30.48 -5.58
CA GLN A 273 -3.06 31.93 -5.61
C GLN A 273 -2.24 32.33 -6.81
N LYS A 274 -2.93 32.54 -7.93
CA LYS A 274 -2.43 33.23 -9.09
C LYS A 274 -1.90 34.54 -8.51
N GLN A 275 -0.59 34.64 -8.34
CA GLN A 275 0.09 35.89 -8.06
C GLN A 275 -0.21 36.80 -9.25
N THR A 276 -1.36 37.47 -9.21
CA THR A 276 -1.61 38.64 -10.01
C THR A 276 -0.62 39.68 -9.50
N ARG A 277 0.43 39.90 -10.30
CA ARG A 277 1.34 41.04 -10.18
C ARG A 277 0.53 42.30 -9.87
N PRO A 278 0.95 43.14 -8.90
CA PRO A 278 0.25 44.40 -8.66
C PRO A 278 0.46 45.31 -9.89
N ALA A 279 -0.65 45.68 -10.53
CA ALA A 279 -0.66 46.76 -11.52
C ALA A 279 -0.37 48.09 -10.81
N PRO A 280 0.34 49.03 -11.46
CA PRO A 280 0.82 50.24 -10.80
C PRO A 280 -0.31 51.23 -10.51
N ASN A 281 -0.09 51.95 -9.41
CA ASN A 281 -0.92 52.99 -8.81
C ASN A 281 -1.51 54.01 -9.79
N SER A 282 -2.80 54.28 -9.64
CA SER A 282 -3.38 55.59 -9.96
C SER A 282 -4.43 55.98 -8.90
N SER A 283 -3.94 56.65 -7.86
CA SER A 283 -4.41 57.96 -7.37
C SER A 283 -5.93 58.25 -7.32
N PHE A 284 -6.51 58.27 -6.12
CA PHE A 284 -6.96 59.45 -5.36
C PHE A 284 -8.14 59.11 -4.40
N PRO A 285 -8.22 59.74 -3.21
CA PRO A 285 -9.12 59.35 -2.13
C PRO A 285 -10.36 60.26 -2.02
N ALA A 286 -11.42 59.79 -1.37
CA ALA A 286 -11.95 60.37 -0.12
C ALA A 286 -13.41 59.99 0.19
N ARG A 287 -13.61 59.79 1.50
CA ARG A 287 -14.80 60.13 2.33
C ARG A 287 -16.09 59.31 2.23
N SER A 288 -16.29 58.56 3.32
CA SER A 288 -17.37 58.72 4.30
C SER A 288 -18.79 58.95 3.76
N SER A 289 -19.70 58.03 4.07
CA SER A 289 -20.61 58.15 5.23
C SER A 289 -21.62 57.00 5.27
N ARG A 290 -22.00 56.64 6.49
CA ARG A 290 -23.08 55.69 6.82
C ARG A 290 -24.42 56.14 6.23
N SER A 291 -25.25 55.19 5.81
CA SER A 291 -26.70 55.25 6.09
C SER A 291 -27.35 53.87 6.00
N PHE A 292 -28.15 53.59 7.02
CA PHE A 292 -29.13 52.52 7.08
C PHE A 292 -30.31 52.86 6.16
N LEU A 293 -30.78 51.90 5.36
CA LEU A 293 -32.16 51.88 4.89
C LEU A 293 -32.69 50.43 4.89
N LEU A 294 -33.85 50.29 5.53
CA LEU A 294 -34.67 49.08 5.66
C LEU A 294 -35.61 48.91 4.45
N THR A 295 -36.10 47.67 4.30
CA THR A 295 -37.31 47.18 3.57
C THR A 295 -37.17 46.69 2.11
N PRO A 296 -38.04 45.78 1.62
CA PRO A 296 -38.69 44.61 2.25
C PRO A 296 -38.65 43.32 1.38
N LEU A 297 -39.20 42.23 1.95
CA LEU A 297 -39.37 40.89 1.38
C LEU A 297 -39.99 40.83 -0.03
N SER A 298 -39.52 39.87 -0.83
CA SER A 298 -40.36 39.08 -1.73
C SER A 298 -39.77 37.67 -1.89
N PRO A 299 -40.56 36.59 -1.79
CA PRO A 299 -40.07 35.22 -1.87
C PRO A 299 -40.04 34.77 -3.34
N LYS A 300 -38.89 34.35 -3.83
CA LYS A 300 -38.83 33.43 -4.97
C LYS A 300 -38.30 32.10 -4.45
N LEU A 301 -39.24 31.17 -4.22
CA LEU A 301 -38.92 29.75 -4.12
C LEU A 301 -38.27 29.33 -5.44
N SER A 302 -36.96 29.12 -5.42
CA SER A 302 -36.30 28.23 -6.38
C SER A 302 -35.91 26.97 -5.63
N LEU A 303 -36.65 25.89 -5.89
CA LEU A 303 -36.29 24.52 -5.53
C LEU A 303 -35.04 24.11 -6.31
N THR A 304 -33.87 24.42 -5.76
CA THR A 304 -32.60 23.78 -6.11
C THR A 304 -31.86 23.50 -4.81
N GLY A 305 -32.37 22.51 -4.07
CA GLY A 305 -31.76 21.99 -2.85
C GLY A 305 -30.50 21.19 -3.16
N TYR A 306 -29.46 21.84 -3.68
CA TYR A 306 -28.10 21.44 -3.35
C TYR A 306 -27.89 21.89 -1.91
N ALA A 307 -28.14 20.99 -0.97
CA ALA A 307 -27.76 21.18 0.41
C ALA A 307 -26.28 21.55 0.42
N GLN A 308 -25.98 22.80 0.82
CA GLN A 308 -24.64 23.20 1.21
C GLN A 308 -24.21 22.26 2.34
N LYS A 309 -23.47 21.21 1.98
CA LYS A 309 -22.79 20.34 2.92
C LYS A 309 -21.82 21.25 3.67
N SER A 310 -22.16 21.57 4.91
CA SER A 310 -21.35 22.34 5.85
C SER A 310 -19.89 21.91 5.74
N ALA A 311 -18.97 22.89 5.61
CA ALA A 311 -17.55 22.69 5.39
C ALA A 311 -16.85 22.04 6.60
N SER A 312 -17.00 20.73 6.76
CA SER A 312 -16.13 19.93 7.63
C SER A 312 -14.87 19.55 6.87
N PRO A 313 -13.68 19.53 7.51
CA PRO A 313 -12.47 18.97 6.91
C PRO A 313 -12.73 17.51 6.50
N GLU A 314 -12.18 17.10 5.36
CA GLU A 314 -12.28 15.71 4.89
C GLU A 314 -11.19 14.91 5.60
N GLU A 315 -11.60 13.92 6.40
CA GLU A 315 -10.70 13.10 7.22
C GLU A 315 -10.31 11.83 6.43
N LEU A 316 -9.03 11.49 6.42
CA LEU A 316 -8.47 10.29 5.81
C LEU A 316 -7.88 9.39 6.90
N HIS A 317 -8.52 8.26 7.15
CA HIS A 317 -8.02 7.22 8.05
C HIS A 317 -7.30 6.15 7.23
N LEU A 318 -6.02 5.92 7.55
CA LEU A 318 -5.17 4.95 6.87
C LEU A 318 -4.97 3.70 7.72
N TYR A 319 -5.00 2.54 7.05
CA TYR A 319 -4.68 1.25 7.65
C TYR A 319 -3.65 0.53 6.78
N GLN A 320 -2.73 -0.19 7.41
CA GLN A 320 -1.82 -1.10 6.73
C GLN A 320 -2.33 -2.53 6.88
N VAL A 321 -2.32 -3.29 5.78
CA VAL A 321 -2.67 -4.72 5.80
C VAL A 321 -1.47 -5.59 5.39
N LEU A 322 -1.24 -6.67 6.14
CA LEU A 322 -0.16 -7.62 5.90
C LEU A 322 -0.66 -9.06 6.01
N SER A 323 0.01 -9.97 5.32
CA SER A 323 -0.12 -11.40 5.61
C SER A 323 0.55 -11.72 6.94
N ALA A 324 0.10 -12.78 7.63
CA ALA A 324 0.69 -13.20 8.90
C ALA A 324 2.22 -13.42 8.80
N ALA A 325 2.67 -14.05 7.71
CA ALA A 325 4.11 -14.29 7.46
C ALA A 325 4.90 -13.00 7.22
N GLY A 326 4.25 -11.94 6.74
CA GLY A 326 4.88 -10.64 6.47
C GLY A 326 4.75 -9.63 7.60
N ALA A 327 4.08 -9.96 8.71
CA ALA A 327 3.72 -9.02 9.77
C ALA A 327 4.94 -8.31 10.37
N GLU A 328 6.05 -9.02 10.59
CA GLU A 328 7.28 -8.44 11.16
C GLU A 328 7.91 -7.36 10.27
N ARG A 329 7.66 -7.37 8.96
CA ARG A 329 8.11 -6.29 8.07
C ARG A 329 7.51 -4.93 8.45
N ALA A 330 6.33 -4.93 9.09
CA ALA A 330 5.66 -3.73 9.56
C ALA A 330 6.58 -2.86 10.45
N LYS A 331 7.39 -3.48 11.30
CA LYS A 331 8.34 -2.80 12.19
C LYS A 331 9.41 -2.02 11.43
N GLY A 332 9.80 -2.49 10.24
CA GLY A 332 10.78 -1.82 9.40
C GLY A 332 10.27 -0.50 8.82
N TRP A 333 8.95 -0.37 8.62
CA TRP A 333 8.34 0.89 8.22
C TRP A 333 7.94 1.75 9.43
N GLY A 334 7.46 1.13 10.52
CA GLY A 334 6.95 1.84 11.68
C GLY A 334 5.78 2.76 11.30
N SER A 335 5.72 3.96 11.87
CA SER A 335 4.72 4.98 11.53
C SER A 335 5.08 5.81 10.29
N ASN A 336 6.14 5.45 9.56
CA ASN A 336 6.61 6.29 8.45
C ASN A 336 5.66 6.18 7.25
N LEU A 337 5.12 7.33 6.85
CA LEU A 337 4.32 7.51 5.64
C LEU A 337 4.95 8.58 4.73
N ARG A 338 4.83 8.41 3.42
CA ARG A 338 5.28 9.38 2.41
C ARG A 338 4.20 10.42 2.14
N LEU A 339 3.90 11.23 3.15
CA LEU A 339 2.88 12.25 3.01
C LEU A 339 3.32 13.34 2.02
N LYS A 340 2.53 13.58 0.98
CA LYS A 340 2.70 14.72 0.06
C LYS A 340 2.14 16.00 0.71
N SER A 341 2.49 17.18 0.21
CA SER A 341 2.13 18.49 0.79
C SER A 341 0.64 18.74 1.08
N ARG A 342 -0.27 17.95 0.50
CA ARG A 342 -1.74 18.00 0.75
C ARG A 342 -2.19 17.28 2.04
N LEU A 343 -1.34 16.41 2.57
CA LEU A 343 -1.52 15.68 3.82
C LEU A 343 -0.36 16.09 4.72
N SER A 344 -0.53 17.13 5.55
CA SER A 344 0.55 17.54 6.45
C SER A 344 0.52 16.71 7.72
N LEU A 345 1.70 16.28 8.18
CA LEU A 345 1.88 15.58 9.46
C LEU A 345 1.46 16.45 10.66
N LYS A 346 1.45 17.78 10.50
CA LYS A 346 0.94 18.74 11.49
C LYS A 346 -0.58 18.68 11.69
N ASP A 347 -1.30 18.02 10.77
CA ASP A 347 -2.76 17.91 10.79
C ASP A 347 -3.24 16.47 11.05
N SER A 348 -2.39 15.64 11.67
CA SER A 348 -2.73 14.28 12.12
C SER A 348 -3.68 14.38 13.32
N LEU A 349 -4.93 13.97 13.15
CA LEU A 349 -5.95 13.92 14.21
C LEU A 349 -5.66 12.80 15.23
N SER A 350 -5.06 11.71 14.77
CA SER A 350 -4.65 10.60 15.63
C SER A 350 -3.33 9.99 15.13
N LYS A 351 -2.53 9.51 16.09
CA LYS A 351 -1.27 8.81 15.85
C LYS A 351 -1.52 7.34 15.47
N GLY A 352 -0.64 6.74 14.68
CA GLY A 352 -0.74 5.35 14.24
C GLY A 352 -0.33 4.34 15.31
N TYR A 353 -0.46 3.04 15.02
CA TYR A 353 -0.15 1.95 15.95
C TYR A 353 1.29 2.02 16.48
N PHE A 354 2.27 2.24 15.59
CA PHE A 354 3.69 2.26 15.96
C PHE A 354 4.14 3.50 16.74
N ASP A 355 3.28 4.51 16.86
CA ASP A 355 3.55 5.68 17.71
C ASP A 355 3.26 5.39 19.19
N ALA A 356 2.60 4.28 19.51
CA ALA A 356 2.33 3.90 20.88
C ALA A 356 3.59 3.29 21.53
N PRO A 357 3.88 3.62 22.81
CA PRO A 357 5.03 3.09 23.52
C PRO A 357 5.09 1.55 23.49
N GLY A 358 6.26 0.99 23.15
CA GLY A 358 6.51 -0.46 23.19
C GLY A 358 6.03 -1.27 21.99
N THR A 359 5.30 -0.68 21.05
CA THR A 359 4.73 -1.41 19.90
C THR A 359 5.76 -1.95 18.92
N LEU A 360 6.94 -1.33 18.80
CA LEU A 360 8.05 -1.86 18.00
C LEU A 360 8.63 -3.15 18.60
N ALA A 361 8.62 -3.28 19.93
CA ALA A 361 9.06 -4.49 20.62
C ALA A 361 7.95 -5.53 20.74
N ALA A 362 6.68 -5.10 20.65
CA ALA A 362 5.54 -6.00 20.73
C ALA A 362 5.54 -7.03 19.58
N PRO A 363 5.16 -8.29 19.85
CA PRO A 363 4.97 -9.28 18.79
C PRO A 363 3.80 -8.85 17.90
N LEU A 364 3.97 -8.95 16.58
CA LEU A 364 2.90 -8.68 15.62
C LEU A 364 2.28 -10.00 15.18
N GLY A 365 0.94 -10.08 15.23
CA GLY A 365 0.22 -11.33 15.05
C GLY A 365 0.20 -12.20 16.31
N ILE A 366 -0.45 -13.36 16.25
CA ILE A 366 -0.62 -14.23 17.41
C ILE A 366 0.62 -15.13 17.57
N SER A 367 1.64 -14.63 18.26
CA SER A 367 2.74 -15.46 18.76
C SER A 367 2.27 -16.33 19.93
N LYS A 368 2.71 -17.60 19.95
CA LYS A 368 2.33 -18.62 20.95
C LYS A 368 2.92 -18.39 22.36
N SER A 369 3.73 -17.35 22.54
CA SER A 369 4.36 -17.00 23.83
C SER A 369 4.19 -15.51 24.10
N PRO A 370 3.24 -15.10 24.97
CA PRO A 370 3.24 -13.76 25.55
C PRO A 370 4.39 -13.54 26.55
N ALA A 371 5.24 -14.55 26.80
CA ALA A 371 6.19 -14.57 27.90
C ALA A 371 7.57 -13.96 27.59
N ASP A 372 7.95 -13.81 26.30
CA ASP A 372 9.33 -13.43 25.95
C ASP A 372 9.52 -11.97 25.51
N ALA A 373 8.44 -11.20 25.32
CA ALA A 373 8.53 -9.78 25.04
C ALA A 373 8.28 -8.99 26.34
N SER A 374 9.34 -8.54 27.00
CA SER A 374 9.23 -7.56 28.08
C SER A 374 8.74 -6.24 27.48
N LEU A 375 7.42 -6.04 27.46
CA LEU A 375 6.83 -4.76 27.08
C LEU A 375 7.35 -3.67 28.05
N PRO A 376 7.63 -2.46 27.57
CA PRO A 376 8.13 -1.40 28.43
C PRO A 376 7.08 -1.03 29.47
N LEU A 377 7.56 -0.56 30.63
CA LEU A 377 6.70 0.06 31.61
C LEU A 377 6.07 1.32 30.99
N VAL A 378 4.76 1.46 31.16
CA VAL A 378 4.00 2.61 30.66
C VAL A 378 3.08 3.16 31.73
N THR A 379 2.85 4.47 31.70
CA THR A 379 1.86 5.15 32.54
C THR A 379 0.57 5.28 31.77
N THR A 380 -0.52 4.71 32.30
CA THR A 380 -1.85 4.81 31.67
C THR A 380 -2.71 5.83 32.41
N VAL A 381 -3.32 6.75 31.67
CA VAL A 381 -4.27 7.74 32.20
C VAL A 381 -5.66 7.46 31.63
N PHE A 382 -6.64 7.31 32.52
CA PHE A 382 -8.04 7.20 32.13
C PHE A 382 -8.75 8.52 32.40
N ALA A 383 -9.37 9.09 31.37
CA ALA A 383 -10.23 10.26 31.48
C ALA A 383 -11.66 9.88 31.11
N ALA A 384 -12.65 10.41 31.82
CA ALA A 384 -14.05 10.15 31.54
C ALA A 384 -14.85 11.44 31.73
N VAL A 385 -15.78 11.72 30.83
CA VAL A 385 -16.73 12.81 31.02
C VAL A 385 -17.79 12.38 32.03
N GLU A 386 -17.90 13.13 33.11
CA GLU A 386 -18.92 12.90 34.13
C GLU A 386 -20.33 13.01 33.51
N HIS A 387 -21.25 12.17 33.96
CA HIS A 387 -22.64 12.13 33.47
C HIS A 387 -22.79 11.93 31.94
N ALA A 388 -21.84 11.26 31.29
CA ALA A 388 -21.88 11.00 29.83
C ALA A 388 -23.18 10.36 29.31
N ARG A 389 -23.94 9.67 30.17
CA ARG A 389 -25.23 9.05 29.84
C ARG A 389 -26.36 10.05 29.57
N VAL A 390 -26.19 11.32 29.96
CA VAL A 390 -27.19 12.38 29.76
C VAL A 390 -27.21 12.86 28.31
N PHE A 391 -26.10 12.69 27.59
CA PHE A 391 -25.99 13.11 26.20
C PHE A 391 -26.73 12.16 25.25
N SER A 392 -27.42 12.73 24.26
CA SER A 392 -27.92 11.99 23.12
C SER A 392 -26.77 11.48 22.24
N SER A 393 -27.04 10.46 21.41
CA SER A 393 -26.03 9.91 20.50
C SER A 393 -25.43 10.92 19.52
N ARG A 394 -26.17 11.99 19.19
CA ARG A 394 -25.67 13.06 18.32
C ARG A 394 -24.72 14.00 19.08
N GLU A 395 -25.05 14.33 20.33
CA GLU A 395 -24.21 15.14 21.20
C GLU A 395 -22.93 14.39 21.59
N ILE A 396 -23.02 13.10 21.90
CA ILE A 396 -21.85 12.25 22.20
C ILE A 396 -20.81 12.37 21.09
N ARG A 397 -21.20 12.26 19.81
CA ARG A 397 -20.26 12.39 18.69
C ARG A 397 -19.58 13.76 18.62
N HIS A 398 -20.31 14.82 18.94
CA HIS A 398 -19.76 16.18 18.91
C HIS A 398 -18.80 16.41 20.08
N VAL A 399 -19.19 16.00 21.29
CA VAL A 399 -18.37 16.09 22.50
C VAL A 399 -17.13 15.21 22.37
N GLU A 400 -17.26 14.00 21.86
CA GLU A 400 -16.14 13.09 21.61
C GLU A 400 -15.11 13.71 20.67
N ARG A 401 -15.54 14.32 19.56
CA ARG A 401 -14.63 15.06 18.67
C ARG A 401 -13.89 16.19 19.37
N GLY A 402 -14.60 16.99 20.17
CA GLY A 402 -13.98 18.07 20.94
C GLY A 402 -13.00 17.54 21.99
N LEU A 403 -13.34 16.44 22.66
CA LEU A 403 -12.51 15.79 23.66
C LEU A 403 -11.23 15.21 23.04
N LEU A 404 -11.35 14.56 21.88
CA LEU A 404 -10.22 14.04 21.11
C LEU A 404 -9.29 15.18 20.66
N ALA A 405 -9.84 16.26 20.10
CA ALA A 405 -9.05 17.42 19.69
C ALA A 405 -8.31 18.07 20.88
N CYS A 406 -8.97 18.19 22.03
CA CYS A 406 -8.37 18.69 23.26
C CYS A 406 -7.24 17.76 23.74
N ALA A 407 -7.50 16.45 23.81
CA ALA A 407 -6.51 15.46 24.21
C ALA A 407 -5.27 15.50 23.30
N CYS A 408 -5.45 15.50 21.98
CA CYS A 408 -4.33 15.60 21.03
C CYS A 408 -3.55 16.90 21.22
N THR A 409 -4.23 18.04 21.40
CA THR A 409 -3.57 19.32 21.67
C THR A 409 -2.75 19.28 22.97
N CYS A 410 -3.26 18.65 24.02
CA CYS A 410 -2.52 18.44 25.27
C CYS A 410 -1.31 17.52 25.05
N LEU A 411 -1.47 16.42 24.30
CA LEU A 411 -0.36 15.50 24.00
C LEU A 411 0.74 16.17 23.19
N ASP A 412 0.40 17.09 22.28
CA ASP A 412 1.37 17.86 21.50
C ASP A 412 2.21 18.81 22.38
N GLN A 413 1.66 19.29 23.49
CA GLN A 413 2.40 20.11 24.47
C GLN A 413 3.34 19.27 25.34
N VAL A 414 2.99 18.01 25.60
CA VAL A 414 3.79 17.07 26.41
C VAL A 414 4.84 16.39 25.53
N LYS A 415 5.89 17.13 25.14
CA LYS A 415 7.15 16.71 24.45
C LYS A 415 7.14 15.32 23.76
N GLY A 416 6.10 15.01 22.98
CA GLY A 416 5.97 13.79 22.17
C GLY A 416 5.74 12.46 22.89
N ASP A 417 5.70 12.38 24.23
CA ASP A 417 5.66 11.07 24.93
C ASP A 417 4.25 10.53 25.22
N GLY A 418 3.22 11.27 24.80
CA GLY A 418 1.82 10.88 24.97
C GLY A 418 1.20 10.24 23.73
N TYR A 419 0.48 9.13 23.95
CA TYR A 419 -0.28 8.41 22.93
C TYR A 419 -1.74 8.22 23.36
N LEU A 420 -2.68 8.50 22.46
CA LEU A 420 -4.10 8.22 22.67
C LEU A 420 -4.40 6.78 22.26
N CYS A 421 -4.57 5.88 23.24
CA CYS A 421 -4.81 4.46 22.98
C CYS A 421 -6.19 4.17 22.41
N ARG A 422 -7.22 4.74 23.02
CA ARG A 422 -8.60 4.40 22.68
C ARG A 422 -9.58 5.44 23.20
N SER A 423 -10.58 5.77 22.37
CA SER A 423 -11.86 6.27 22.84
C SER A 423 -12.78 5.09 23.09
N PHE A 424 -13.17 4.88 24.35
CA PHE A 424 -14.26 3.99 24.69
C PHE A 424 -15.54 4.80 24.59
N GLY A 425 -16.53 4.28 23.87
CA GLY A 425 -17.86 4.89 23.83
C GLY A 425 -18.37 5.25 25.24
N ASN A 426 -19.24 6.27 25.32
CA ASN A 426 -19.59 7.00 26.55
C ASN A 426 -18.51 7.98 27.03
N LEU A 427 -17.79 8.64 26.11
CA LEU A 427 -16.91 9.77 26.41
C LEU A 427 -15.78 9.42 27.41
N LYS A 428 -15.17 8.25 27.22
CA LYS A 428 -14.03 7.78 28.01
C LYS A 428 -12.79 7.69 27.12
N LEU A 429 -11.68 8.23 27.57
CA LEU A 429 -10.39 8.15 26.88
C LEU A 429 -9.38 7.39 27.73
N MET A 430 -8.50 6.67 27.04
CA MET A 430 -7.29 6.09 27.63
C MET A 430 -6.09 6.63 26.88
N LEU A 431 -5.18 7.23 27.64
CA LEU A 431 -3.90 7.76 27.20
C LEU A 431 -2.78 6.90 27.78
N CYS A 432 -1.67 6.82 27.09
CA CYS A 432 -0.48 6.08 27.51
C CYS A 432 0.76 6.95 27.33
N PHE A 433 1.67 6.90 28.30
CA PHE A 433 2.93 7.63 28.31
C PHE A 433 4.09 6.67 28.59
N SER A 434 5.25 6.88 27.98
CA SER A 434 6.43 6.05 28.26
C SER A 434 7.04 6.35 29.62
N LYS A 435 6.74 7.52 30.19
CA LYS A 435 7.26 7.98 31.47
C LYS A 435 6.15 8.51 32.39
N PRO A 436 6.35 8.48 33.71
CA PRO A 436 5.37 8.99 34.67
C PRO A 436 5.36 10.52 34.81
N GLU A 437 6.48 11.21 34.56
CA GLU A 437 6.55 12.69 34.55
C GLU A 437 5.87 13.34 33.34
#